data_AF-A0A7C2AGI9-F1
#
_entry.id   AF-A0A7C2AGI9-F1
#
_cell.length_a   1.000
_cell.length_b   1.000
_cell.length_c   1.000
_cell.angle_alpha   90.00
_cell.angle_beta   90.00
_cell.angle_gamma   90.00
#
_symmetry.space_group_name_H-M   'P 1'
#
loop_
_entity.id
_entity.type
_entity.pdbx_description
1 polymer ?
#
loop_
_entity_poly.entity_id
_entity_poly.type
_entity_poly.pdbx_seq_one_letter_code
_entity_poly.pdbx_strand_id
1 'polypeptide(L)'
;MIYREDKTNKKITVKKRTWFGVEGVVEISQNFFHKAGIGKVIIPHPPVVNRLLRLGLNRDDKNSLSITHEFGHLQTFPQLVIYFLLISYLAVIQGGTSWLEIVLLLISIHSVWEIMAELFTITSSGYQYRLFYKEVSVIPRIIFWTITILFSIGGWVLLFR
;
A
#
# COMPACT_ATOMS: atom_id res chain seq x y z
N MET A 1 7.71 13.39 -15.60
CA MET A 1 6.98 12.11 -15.55
C MET A 1 7.05 11.51 -16.94
N ILE A 2 7.65 10.32 -17.10
CA ILE A 2 7.70 9.65 -18.41
C ILE A 2 6.61 8.59 -18.40
N TYR A 3 5.57 8.81 -19.20
CA TYR A 3 4.50 7.85 -19.44
C TYR A 3 4.87 7.04 -20.68
N ARG A 4 4.97 5.72 -20.56
CA ARG A 4 5.14 4.83 -21.71
C ARG A 4 4.02 3.81 -21.68
N GLU A 5 3.04 4.01 -22.56
CA GLU A 5 1.98 3.05 -22.82
C GLU A 5 2.43 2.10 -23.92
N ASP A 6 2.55 0.82 -23.60
CA ASP A 6 2.79 -0.21 -24.61
C ASP A 6 1.44 -0.64 -25.18
N LYS A 7 1.10 -0.19 -26.39
CA LYS A 7 -0.19 -0.50 -27.03
C LYS A 7 -0.41 -2.00 -27.30
N THR A 8 0.63 -2.82 -27.17
CA THR A 8 0.56 -4.28 -27.37
C THR A 8 0.40 -5.06 -26.06
N ASN A 9 0.68 -4.43 -24.91
CA ASN A 9 0.60 -5.06 -23.61
C ASN A 9 -0.24 -4.21 -22.66
N LYS A 10 -1.24 -4.84 -22.03
CA LYS A 10 -2.18 -4.26 -21.07
C LYS A 10 -1.50 -3.83 -19.75
N LYS A 11 -0.50 -2.97 -19.82
CA LYS A 11 0.44 -2.67 -18.74
C LYS A 11 0.87 -1.21 -18.79
N ILE A 12 0.78 -0.54 -17.65
CA ILE A 12 1.17 0.85 -17.47
C ILE A 12 2.39 0.86 -16.56
N THR A 13 3.49 1.46 -17.04
CA THR A 13 4.71 1.63 -16.23
C THR A 13 4.96 3.11 -15.98
N VAL A 14 5.12 3.48 -14.71
CA VAL A 14 5.41 4.84 -14.26
C VAL A 14 6.71 4.83 -13.47
N LYS A 15 7.59 5.77 -13.82
CA LYS A 15 8.81 6.04 -13.07
C LYS A 15 8.70 7.41 -12.40
N LYS A 16 8.98 7.47 -11.10
CA LYS A 16 8.94 8.70 -10.32
C LYS A 16 9.96 8.66 -9.17
N ARG A 17 10.53 9.82 -8.84
CA ARG A 17 11.49 9.93 -7.74
C ARG A 17 10.76 10.01 -6.40
N THR A 18 11.20 9.23 -5.41
CA THR A 18 10.73 9.33 -4.02
C THR A 18 11.25 10.61 -3.37
N TRP A 19 10.65 11.03 -2.25
CA TRP A 19 11.09 12.23 -1.52
C TRP A 19 12.51 12.09 -0.96
N PHE A 20 12.96 10.86 -0.70
CA PHE A 20 14.31 10.53 -0.26
C PHE A 20 15.27 10.25 -1.43
N GLY A 21 14.92 10.67 -2.64
CA GLY A 21 15.86 10.81 -3.75
C GLY A 21 16.05 9.59 -4.64
N VAL A 22 15.32 8.50 -4.41
CA VAL A 22 15.46 7.21 -5.10
C VAL A 22 14.46 7.09 -6.27
N GLU A 23 14.84 6.44 -7.38
CA GLU A 23 13.90 6.14 -8.48
C GLU A 23 12.97 5.00 -8.07
N GLY A 24 11.67 5.30 -7.97
CA GLY A 24 10.60 4.33 -7.83
C GLY A 24 10.01 3.94 -9.19
N VAL A 25 9.78 2.65 -9.38
CA VAL A 25 9.13 2.09 -10.56
C VAL A 25 7.84 1.41 -10.11
N VAL A 26 6.73 1.81 -10.73
CA VAL A 26 5.41 1.22 -10.53
C VAL A 26 4.91 0.70 -11.86
N GLU A 27 4.46 -0.53 -11.87
CA GLU A 27 3.93 -1.22 -13.03
C GLU A 27 2.59 -1.86 -12.65
N ILE A 28 1.53 -1.37 -13.27
CA ILE A 28 0.18 -1.92 -13.15
C ILE A 28 -0.08 -2.74 -14.40
N SER A 29 -0.31 -4.04 -14.22
CA SER A 29 -0.78 -4.90 -15.31
C SER A 29 -2.28 -5.14 -15.18
N GLN A 30 -2.95 -5.44 -16.28
CA GLN A 30 -4.33 -5.96 -16.23
C GLN A 30 -4.43 -7.38 -15.66
N ASN A 31 -3.30 -8.06 -15.48
CA ASN A 31 -3.24 -9.33 -14.80
C ASN A 31 -3.23 -9.09 -13.28
N PHE A 32 -3.45 -10.14 -12.49
CA PHE A 32 -3.54 -10.06 -11.02
C PHE A 32 -2.23 -9.63 -10.32
N PHE A 33 -1.18 -9.24 -11.04
CA PHE A 33 0.10 -8.85 -10.44
C PHE A 33 0.44 -7.41 -10.79
N HIS A 34 0.63 -6.62 -9.74
CA HIS A 34 1.31 -5.34 -9.83
C HIS A 34 2.79 -5.53 -9.51
N LYS A 35 3.59 -4.54 -9.86
CA LYS A 35 5.02 -4.52 -9.62
C LYS A 35 5.38 -3.15 -9.08
N ALA A 36 6.00 -3.12 -7.92
CA ALA A 36 6.53 -1.89 -7.33
C ALA A 36 7.96 -2.13 -6.87
N GLY A 37 8.80 -1.11 -6.98
CA GLY A 37 10.20 -1.27 -6.62
C GLY A 37 11.06 -0.04 -6.74
N ILE A 38 12.32 -0.20 -6.36
CA ILE A 38 13.34 0.83 -6.31
C ILE A 38 14.46 0.47 -7.30
N GLY A 39 14.75 1.36 -8.22
CA GLY A 39 15.80 1.18 -9.23
C GLY A 39 15.59 -0.09 -10.06
N LYS A 40 16.49 -1.07 -9.91
CA LYS A 40 16.43 -2.36 -10.62
C LYS A 40 15.68 -3.46 -9.85
N VAL A 41 15.36 -3.24 -8.58
CA VAL A 41 14.67 -4.22 -7.73
C VAL A 41 13.18 -3.96 -7.81
N ILE A 42 12.46 -4.86 -8.46
CA ILE A 42 11.01 -4.77 -8.65
C ILE A 42 10.38 -6.03 -8.09
N ILE A 43 9.47 -5.86 -7.13
CA ILE A 43 8.81 -6.98 -6.47
C ILE A 43 7.40 -7.11 -7.05
N PRO A 44 7.03 -8.27 -7.61
CA PRO A 44 5.65 -8.53 -8.00
C PRO A 44 4.81 -8.85 -6.77
N HIS A 45 3.62 -8.26 -6.68
CA HIS A 45 2.67 -8.58 -5.61
C HIS A 45 1.22 -8.59 -6.11
N PRO A 46 0.37 -9.42 -5.48
CA PRO A 46 -1.05 -9.41 -5.76
C PRO A 46 -1.70 -8.15 -5.14
N PRO A 47 -2.45 -7.33 -5.91
CA PRO A 47 -3.01 -6.08 -5.43
C PRO A 47 -4.37 -6.30 -4.76
N VAL A 48 -4.42 -7.17 -3.75
CA VAL A 48 -5.68 -7.57 -3.10
C VAL A 48 -6.39 -6.34 -2.50
N VAL A 49 -5.66 -5.55 -1.72
CA VAL A 49 -6.16 -4.32 -1.09
C VAL A 49 -6.57 -3.30 -2.15
N ASN A 50 -5.70 -3.06 -3.13
CA ASN A 50 -5.98 -2.15 -4.23
C ASN A 50 -7.25 -2.58 -5.00
N ARG A 51 -7.45 -3.88 -5.23
CA ARG A 51 -8.65 -4.39 -5.90
C ARG A 51 -9.91 -4.10 -5.07
N LEU A 52 -9.86 -4.32 -3.76
CA LEU A 52 -10.97 -4.03 -2.85
C LEU A 52 -11.29 -2.52 -2.85
N LEU A 53 -10.28 -1.68 -2.62
CA LEU A 53 -10.44 -0.22 -2.56
C LEU A 53 -10.99 0.37 -3.85
N ARG A 54 -10.59 -0.17 -5.01
CA ARG A 54 -10.97 0.34 -6.34
C ARG A 54 -12.22 -0.33 -6.93
N LEU A 55 -12.98 -1.10 -6.14
CA LEU A 55 -14.25 -1.67 -6.60
C LEU A 55 -15.23 -0.56 -7.03
N GLY A 56 -15.84 -0.73 -8.21
CA GLY A 56 -16.82 0.20 -8.78
C GLY A 56 -16.23 1.35 -9.61
N LEU A 57 -14.91 1.57 -9.56
CA LEU A 57 -14.26 2.56 -10.42
C LEU A 57 -14.16 2.06 -11.87
N ASN A 58 -14.23 3.00 -12.82
CA ASN A 58 -13.84 2.71 -14.20
C ASN A 58 -12.33 2.41 -14.28
N ARG A 59 -11.90 1.88 -15.43
CA ARG A 59 -10.53 1.40 -15.62
C ARG A 59 -9.48 2.50 -15.42
N ASP A 60 -9.72 3.70 -15.92
CA ASP A 60 -8.72 4.76 -15.94
C ASP A 60 -8.55 5.37 -14.55
N ASP A 61 -9.65 5.62 -13.85
CA ASP A 61 -9.66 6.10 -12.47
C ASP A 61 -9.03 5.07 -11.53
N LYS A 62 -9.38 3.79 -11.71
CA LYS A 62 -8.76 2.67 -10.99
C LYS A 62 -7.25 2.65 -11.19
N ASN A 63 -6.78 2.71 -12.44
CA ASN A 63 -5.36 2.67 -12.74
C ASN A 63 -4.63 3.87 -12.14
N SER A 64 -5.20 5.07 -12.25
CA SER A 64 -4.65 6.30 -11.70
C SER A 64 -4.43 6.17 -10.19
N LEU A 65 -5.46 5.78 -9.45
CA LEU A 65 -5.36 5.61 -7.99
C LEU A 65 -4.49 4.42 -7.59
N SER A 66 -4.53 3.31 -8.32
CA SER A 66 -3.64 2.18 -8.06
C SER A 66 -2.18 2.55 -8.24
N ILE A 67 -1.80 3.27 -9.31
CA ILE A 67 -0.42 3.76 -9.51
C ILE A 67 0.02 4.62 -8.33
N THR A 68 -0.83 5.55 -7.90
CA THR A 68 -0.52 6.44 -6.79
C THR A 68 -0.36 5.67 -5.48
N HIS A 69 -1.20 4.66 -5.24
CA HIS A 69 -1.12 3.78 -4.06
C HIS A 69 0.15 2.94 -4.05
N GLU A 70 0.48 2.27 -5.15
CA GLU A 70 1.72 1.50 -5.26
C GLU A 70 2.96 2.40 -5.08
N PHE A 71 2.89 3.63 -5.59
CA PHE A 71 3.95 4.60 -5.36
C PHE A 71 3.97 5.10 -3.91
N GLY A 72 2.81 5.16 -3.25
CA GLY A 72 2.65 5.46 -1.83
C GLY A 72 3.41 4.47 -0.94
N HIS A 73 3.40 3.17 -1.27
CA HIS A 73 4.24 2.19 -0.58
C HIS A 73 5.73 2.56 -0.64
N LEU A 74 6.22 2.93 -1.83
CA LEU A 74 7.63 3.33 -2.00
C LEU A 74 7.94 4.63 -1.24
N GLN A 75 7.01 5.58 -1.21
CA GLN A 75 7.18 6.85 -0.51
C GLN A 75 7.16 6.71 1.01
N THR A 76 6.44 5.73 1.53
CA THR A 76 6.26 5.50 2.97
C THR A 76 7.16 4.38 3.50
N PHE A 77 7.98 3.79 2.64
CA PHE A 77 8.89 2.70 3.00
C PHE A 77 9.88 3.07 4.11
N PRO A 78 10.55 4.24 4.11
CA PRO A 78 11.44 4.62 5.22
C PRO A 78 10.73 4.64 6.58
N GLN A 79 9.50 5.16 6.62
CA GLN A 79 8.67 5.21 7.84
C GLN A 79 8.28 3.80 8.30
N LEU A 80 7.94 2.92 7.35
CA LEU A 80 7.66 1.52 7.66
C LEU A 80 8.87 0.81 8.27
N VAL A 81 10.08 1.05 7.75
CA VAL A 81 11.30 0.45 8.31
C VAL A 81 11.51 0.88 9.75
N ILE A 82 11.33 2.17 10.07
CA ILE A 82 11.41 2.67 11.45
C ILE A 82 10.35 1.99 12.33
N TYR A 83 9.10 1.91 11.85
CA TYR A 83 8.01 1.27 12.57
C TYR A 83 8.29 -0.22 12.82
N PHE A 84 8.76 -0.95 11.80
CA PHE A 84 9.14 -2.35 11.90
C PHE A 84 10.23 -2.58 12.95
N LEU A 85 11.28 -1.75 12.96
CA LEU A 85 12.37 -1.84 13.93
C LEU A 85 11.87 -1.59 15.36
N LEU A 86 10.99 -0.59 15.54
CA LEU A 86 10.37 -0.31 16.84
C LEU A 86 9.56 -1.51 17.33
N ILE A 87 8.66 -2.05 16.51
CA ILE A 87 7.83 -3.21 16.86
C ILE A 87 8.69 -4.44 17.16
N SER A 88 9.73 -4.68 16.36
CA SER A 88 10.68 -5.78 16.57
C SER A 88 11.44 -5.64 17.89
N TYR A 89 11.91 -4.43 18.21
CA TYR A 89 12.57 -4.13 19.48
C TYR A 89 11.64 -4.39 20.67
N LEU A 90 10.39 -3.92 20.60
CA LEU A 90 9.39 -4.12 21.64
C LEU A 90 9.06 -5.62 21.85
N ALA A 91 8.93 -6.39 20.77
CA ALA A 91 8.71 -7.84 20.86
C ALA A 91 9.89 -8.56 21.54
N VAL A 92 11.13 -8.16 21.22
CA VAL A 92 12.33 -8.75 21.83
C VAL A 92 12.39 -8.47 23.32
N ILE A 93 12.10 -7.24 23.76
CA ILE A 93 12.15 -6.89 25.20
C ILE A 93 11.01 -7.50 26.01
N GLN A 94 9.83 -7.72 25.41
CA GLN A 94 8.72 -8.41 26.08
C GLN A 94 9.11 -9.86 26.42
N GLY A 95 9.95 -10.47 25.57
CA GLY A 95 10.40 -11.85 25.71
C GLY A 95 9.28 -12.86 25.40
N GLY A 96 9.67 -14.06 24.97
CA GLY A 96 8.72 -15.18 24.82
C GLY A 96 7.67 -15.04 23.70
N THR A 97 7.90 -14.21 22.69
CA THR A 97 7.00 -14.08 21.53
C THR A 97 6.90 -15.39 20.76
N SER A 98 5.69 -15.94 20.68
CA SER A 98 5.40 -17.16 19.92
C SER A 98 5.43 -16.91 18.40
N TRP A 99 5.57 -17.98 17.61
CA TRP A 99 5.50 -17.89 16.14
C TRP A 99 4.17 -17.28 15.65
N LEU A 100 3.06 -17.59 16.32
CA LEU A 100 1.75 -17.02 15.97
C LEU A 100 1.75 -15.50 16.17
N GLU A 101 2.31 -15.01 17.27
CA GLU A 101 2.40 -13.57 17.54
C GLU A 101 3.31 -12.87 16.53
N ILE A 102 4.43 -13.48 16.13
CA ILE A 102 5.29 -12.93 15.08
C ILE A 102 4.48 -12.74 13.79
N VAL A 103 3.69 -13.74 13.37
CA VAL A 103 2.85 -13.63 12.19
C VAL A 103 1.81 -12.51 12.34
N LEU A 104 1.16 -12.40 13.50
CA LEU A 104 0.18 -11.35 13.77
C LEU A 104 0.82 -9.95 13.78
N LEU A 105 2.03 -9.80 14.32
CA LEU A 105 2.79 -8.55 14.29
C LEU A 105 3.18 -8.17 12.86
N LEU A 106 3.57 -9.14 12.02
CA LEU A 106 3.84 -8.89 10.59
C LEU A 106 2.58 -8.44 9.85
N ILE A 107 1.42 -9.06 10.12
CA ILE A 107 0.12 -8.63 9.56
C ILE A 107 -0.21 -7.20 10.02
N SER A 108 0.05 -6.88 11.28
CA SER A 108 -0.15 -5.54 11.85
C SER A 108 0.72 -4.50 11.15
N ILE A 109 2.02 -4.77 11.00
CA ILE A 109 2.97 -3.91 10.29
C ILE A 109 2.56 -3.72 8.83
N HIS A 110 2.18 -4.79 8.13
CA HIS A 110 1.69 -4.69 6.76
C HIS A 110 0.42 -3.82 6.67
N SER A 111 -0.51 -3.98 7.61
CA SER A 111 -1.73 -3.17 7.68
C SER A 111 -1.42 -1.68 7.89
N VAL A 112 -0.42 -1.34 8.70
CA VAL A 112 0.07 0.04 8.86
C VAL A 112 0.64 0.56 7.53
N TRP A 113 1.36 -0.26 6.78
CA TRP A 113 1.89 0.15 5.46
C TRP A 113 0.77 0.47 4.46
N GLU A 114 -0.26 -0.36 4.40
CA GLU A 114 -1.45 -0.15 3.58
C GLU A 114 -2.18 1.15 3.94
N ILE A 115 -2.36 1.42 5.24
CA ILE A 115 -2.92 2.69 5.74
C ILE A 115 -2.08 3.87 5.25
N MET A 116 -0.75 3.83 5.42
CA MET A 116 0.13 4.92 5.01
C MET A 116 0.10 5.15 3.49
N ALA A 117 0.11 4.07 2.69
CA ALA A 117 0.04 4.15 1.23
C ALA A 117 -1.29 4.74 0.74
N GLU A 118 -2.42 4.37 1.38
CA GLU A 118 -3.71 4.94 1.02
C GLU A 118 -3.85 6.39 1.49
N LEU A 119 -3.34 6.76 2.67
CA LEU A 119 -3.26 8.16 3.11
C LEU A 119 -2.42 9.00 2.14
N PHE A 120 -1.28 8.47 1.68
CA PHE A 120 -0.50 9.11 0.63
C PHE A 120 -1.32 9.29 -0.65
N THR A 121 -2.12 8.31 -1.03
CA THR A 121 -2.99 8.38 -2.23
C THR A 121 -4.04 9.47 -2.10
N ILE A 122 -4.73 9.53 -0.97
CA ILE A 122 -5.75 10.54 -0.67
C ILE A 122 -5.13 11.94 -0.68
N THR A 123 -3.99 12.12 -0.03
CA THR A 123 -3.35 13.44 0.10
C THR A 123 -2.74 13.92 -1.21
N SER A 124 -2.11 13.03 -1.98
CA SER A 124 -1.47 13.39 -3.25
C SER A 124 -2.46 13.56 -4.42
N SER A 125 -3.61 12.89 -4.37
CA SER A 125 -4.64 12.98 -5.43
C SER A 125 -5.82 13.88 -5.05
N GLY A 126 -5.97 14.24 -3.77
CA GLY A 126 -6.87 15.26 -3.24
C GLY A 126 -8.26 15.31 -3.91
N TYR A 127 -8.48 16.34 -4.73
CA TYR A 127 -9.74 16.56 -5.46
C TYR A 127 -10.10 15.40 -6.39
N GLN A 128 -9.13 14.84 -7.13
CA GLN A 128 -9.37 13.73 -8.06
C GLN A 128 -9.86 12.48 -7.32
N TYR A 129 -9.28 12.19 -6.15
CA TYR A 129 -9.72 11.06 -5.32
C TYR A 129 -11.22 11.18 -4.99
N ARG A 130 -11.67 12.35 -4.54
CA ARG A 130 -13.09 12.60 -4.25
C ARG A 130 -13.96 12.51 -5.49
N LEU A 131 -13.50 13.05 -6.62
CA LEU A 131 -14.24 13.04 -7.88
C LEU A 131 -14.48 11.62 -8.38
N PHE A 132 -13.43 10.79 -8.41
CA PHE A 132 -13.50 9.39 -8.86
C PHE A 132 -14.46 8.56 -8.01
N TYR A 133 -14.58 8.85 -6.71
CA TYR A 133 -15.45 8.12 -5.80
C TYR A 133 -16.84 8.73 -5.59
N LYS A 134 -17.18 9.83 -6.26
CA LYS A 134 -18.44 10.56 -6.01
C LYS A 134 -19.68 9.68 -6.16
N GLU A 135 -19.70 8.84 -7.20
CA GLU A 135 -20.83 7.95 -7.53
C GLU A 135 -20.54 6.47 -7.22
N VAL A 136 -19.49 6.20 -6.43
CA VAL A 136 -19.04 4.84 -6.09
C VAL A 136 -19.29 4.55 -4.62
N SER A 137 -19.87 3.38 -4.35
CA SER A 137 -20.16 2.91 -2.99
C SER A 137 -18.98 3.10 -2.04
N VAL A 138 -19.27 3.57 -0.83
CA VAL A 138 -18.28 3.78 0.24
C VAL A 138 -17.94 2.49 1.00
N ILE A 139 -18.76 1.44 0.84
CA ILE A 139 -18.64 0.19 1.59
C ILE A 139 -17.23 -0.44 1.49
N PRO A 140 -16.61 -0.60 0.30
CA PRO A 140 -15.27 -1.20 0.21
C PRO A 140 -14.21 -0.42 0.98
N ARG A 141 -14.31 0.92 1.01
CA ARG A 141 -13.40 1.79 1.77
C ARG A 141 -13.60 1.62 3.28
N ILE A 142 -14.85 1.55 3.74
CA ILE A 142 -15.15 1.29 5.16
C ILE A 142 -14.57 -0.06 5.61
N ILE A 143 -14.74 -1.10 4.80
CA ILE A 143 -14.19 -2.44 5.09
C ILE A 143 -12.67 -2.37 5.19
N PHE A 144 -12.01 -1.76 4.20
CA PHE A 144 -10.55 -1.57 4.20
C PHE A 144 -10.06 -0.88 5.48
N TRP A 145 -10.63 0.29 5.81
CA TRP A 145 -10.21 1.07 6.98
C TRP A 145 -10.44 0.31 8.27
N THR A 146 -11.61 -0.32 8.42
CA THR A 146 -11.94 -1.10 9.61
C THR A 146 -10.94 -2.24 9.84
N ILE A 147 -10.72 -3.08 8.82
CA ILE A 147 -9.84 -4.25 8.94
C ILE A 147 -8.40 -3.84 9.22
N THR A 148 -7.86 -2.88 8.47
CA THR A 148 -6.46 -2.46 8.61
C THR A 148 -6.20 -1.77 9.96
N ILE A 149 -7.14 -0.94 10.43
CA ILE A 149 -7.06 -0.32 11.76
C ILE A 149 -7.12 -1.39 12.85
N LEU A 150 -8.04 -2.36 12.76
CA LEU A 150 -8.14 -3.44 13.75
C LEU A 150 -6.86 -4.28 13.83
N PHE A 151 -6.26 -4.65 12.69
CA PHE A 151 -4.97 -5.37 12.70
C PHE A 151 -3.81 -4.50 13.22
N SER A 152 -3.79 -3.21 12.89
CA SER A 152 -2.80 -2.27 13.42
C SER A 152 -2.89 -2.18 14.95
N ILE A 153 -4.09 -1.97 15.50
CA ILE A 153 -4.33 -1.91 16.95
C ILE A 153 -4.01 -3.26 17.60
N GLY A 154 -4.42 -4.37 16.98
CA GLY A 154 -4.18 -5.72 17.50
C GLY A 154 -2.69 -6.01 17.73
N GLY A 155 -1.80 -5.56 16.83
CA GLY A 155 -0.36 -5.70 17.00
C GLY A 155 0.17 -4.97 18.24
N TRP A 156 -0.33 -3.76 18.51
CA TRP A 156 0.02 -3.02 19.72
C TRP A 156 -0.51 -3.70 20.99
N VAL A 157 -1.75 -4.21 20.95
CA VAL A 157 -2.32 -4.96 22.08
C VAL A 157 -1.48 -6.20 22.39
N LEU A 158 -0.96 -6.89 21.38
CA LEU A 158 -0.09 -8.05 21.59
C LEU A 158 1.21 -7.71 22.32
N LEU A 159 1.79 -6.54 22.04
CA LEU A 159 3.03 -6.09 22.67
C LEU A 159 2.88 -5.64 24.13
N PHE A 160 1.67 -5.27 24.55
CA PHE A 160 1.39 -4.72 25.88
C PHE A 160 0.48 -5.61 26.75
N ARG A 161 0.28 -6.86 26.33
CA ARG A 161 -0.44 -7.87 27.12
C ARG A 161 0.45 -8.53 28.17
#